data_AF-A0A2N1C518-F1
#
_entry.id   AF-A0A2N1C518-F1
#
_cell.length_a   1.000
_cell.length_b   1.000
_cell.length_c   1.000
_cell.angle_alpha   90.00
_cell.angle_beta   90.00
_cell.angle_gamma   90.00
#
_symmetry.space_group_name_H-M   'P 1'
#
loop_
_entity.id
_entity.type
_entity.pdbx_description
1 polymer ?
#
loop_
_entity_poly.entity_id
_entity_poly.type
_entity_poly.pdbx_seq_one_letter_code
_entity_poly.pdbx_strand_id
1 'polypeptide(L)'
;MQYFLFITVDASHFELRKKLPAVEVINNRLNLRLWPIYQRTNHKDHISSGDKCLFYVGGTKELIRHVIASATILDVSVDNSLIDHEDYSVSLPYKKLILDTPNYFSAPVNLKDFLSNLSFVPKNTKYWGTSLQGGCKKITSNDYELLNNSEIR
;
A
#
# COMPACT_ATOMS: atom_id res chain seq x y z
N MET A 1 13.49 4.12 11.96
CA MET A 1 12.21 4.48 11.34
C MET A 1 12.42 4.76 9.86
N GLN A 2 11.67 4.06 9.02
CA GLN A 2 11.65 4.16 7.56
C GLN A 2 10.22 4.41 7.07
N TYR A 3 10.09 4.74 5.79
CA TYR A 3 8.80 5.09 5.17
C TYR A 3 8.55 4.23 3.94
N PHE A 4 7.33 3.70 3.83
CA PHE A 4 6.93 2.81 2.75
C PHE A 4 5.62 3.25 2.09
N LEU A 5 5.53 3.05 0.78
CA LEU A 5 4.29 3.16 0.01
C LEU A 5 3.88 1.75 -0.41
N PHE A 6 2.80 1.23 0.16
CA PHE A 6 2.22 -0.05 -0.24
C PHE A 6 1.32 0.13 -1.45
N ILE A 7 1.60 -0.62 -2.50
CA ILE A 7 0.91 -0.53 -3.79
C ILE A 7 -0.01 -1.74 -3.93
N THR A 8 -1.31 -1.48 -4.00
CA THR A 8 -2.32 -2.51 -4.24
C THR A 8 -2.94 -2.31 -5.62
N VAL A 9 -3.12 -3.38 -6.38
CA VAL A 9 -3.83 -3.36 -7.66
C VAL A 9 -5.10 -4.22 -7.55
N ASP A 10 -5.99 -4.08 -8.52
CA ASP A 10 -7.24 -4.85 -8.56
C ASP A 10 -6.95 -6.36 -8.44
N ALA A 11 -7.57 -7.01 -7.46
CA ALA A 11 -7.36 -8.43 -7.18
C ALA A 11 -8.34 -9.29 -8.00
N SER A 12 -7.93 -10.49 -8.38
CA SER A 12 -8.84 -11.47 -8.99
C SER A 12 -9.53 -12.29 -7.91
N HIS A 13 -10.86 -12.36 -7.96
CA HIS A 13 -11.67 -13.23 -7.13
C HIS A 13 -11.87 -14.57 -7.86
N PHE A 14 -11.47 -15.68 -7.22
CA PHE A 14 -11.41 -17.01 -7.82
C PHE A 14 -12.81 -17.51 -8.20
N GLU A 15 -13.74 -17.51 -7.23
CA GLU A 15 -15.11 -18.02 -7.43
C GLU A 15 -15.96 -17.15 -8.36
N LEU A 16 -15.91 -15.83 -8.18
CA LEU A 16 -16.81 -14.91 -8.88
C LEU A 16 -16.33 -14.54 -10.29
N ARG A 17 -15.09 -14.93 -10.69
CA ARG A 17 -14.40 -14.45 -11.91
C ARG A 17 -14.46 -12.93 -12.08
N LYS A 18 -14.58 -12.21 -10.97
CA LYS A 18 -14.68 -10.74 -10.92
C LYS A 18 -13.38 -10.17 -10.40
N LYS A 19 -13.03 -8.97 -10.88
CA LYS A 19 -11.94 -8.18 -10.29
C LYS A 19 -12.48 -7.39 -9.11
N LEU A 20 -11.88 -7.56 -7.95
CA LEU A 20 -12.13 -6.72 -6.78
C LEU A 20 -11.33 -5.42 -6.91
N PRO A 21 -11.93 -4.24 -6.69
CA PRO A 21 -11.20 -2.98 -6.69
C PRO A 21 -10.08 -2.94 -5.66
N ALA A 22 -8.92 -2.39 -6.03
CA ALA A 22 -7.78 -2.24 -5.12
C ALA A 22 -8.14 -1.51 -3.81
N VAL A 23 -9.02 -0.50 -3.88
CA VAL A 23 -9.51 0.23 -2.70
C VAL A 23 -10.22 -0.68 -1.70
N GLU A 24 -11.03 -1.62 -2.17
CA GLU A 24 -11.75 -2.57 -1.28
C GLU A 24 -10.77 -3.52 -0.61
N VAL A 25 -9.76 -4.00 -1.35
CA VAL A 25 -8.67 -4.83 -0.79
C VAL A 25 -7.91 -4.07 0.30
N ILE A 26 -7.55 -2.81 0.04
CA ILE A 26 -6.87 -1.96 1.03
C ILE A 26 -7.77 -1.80 2.26
N ASN A 27 -9.03 -1.40 2.08
CA ASN A 27 -9.95 -1.14 3.19
C ASN A 27 -10.17 -2.38 4.06
N ASN A 28 -10.31 -3.56 3.46
CA ASN A 28 -10.44 -4.80 4.21
C ASN A 28 -9.22 -5.05 5.11
N ARG A 29 -8.02 -4.99 4.53
CA ARG A 29 -6.76 -5.16 5.26
C ARG A 29 -6.57 -4.13 6.38
N LEU A 30 -6.93 -2.87 6.11
CA LEU A 30 -6.87 -1.79 7.10
C LEU A 30 -7.89 -1.99 8.24
N ASN A 31 -9.12 -2.44 7.93
CA ASN A 31 -10.13 -2.76 8.94
C ASN A 31 -9.67 -3.89 9.87
N LEU A 32 -8.99 -4.90 9.30
CA LEU A 32 -8.35 -5.98 10.06
C LEU A 32 -7.06 -5.55 10.77
N ARG A 33 -6.51 -4.37 10.44
CA ARG A 33 -5.19 -3.89 10.87
C ARG A 33 -4.07 -4.87 10.57
N LEU A 34 -4.22 -5.60 9.47
CA LEU A 34 -3.29 -6.64 9.04
C LEU A 34 -2.94 -6.40 7.58
N TRP A 35 -1.65 -6.34 7.29
CA TRP A 35 -1.16 -6.16 5.92
C TRP A 35 -0.28 -7.34 5.50
N PRO A 36 -0.67 -8.13 4.49
CA PRO A 36 0.17 -9.21 3.98
C PRO A 36 1.34 -8.64 3.16
N ILE A 37 2.53 -9.19 3.39
CA ILE A 37 3.71 -8.99 2.57
C ILE A 37 4.07 -10.31 1.91
N TYR A 38 4.23 -10.29 0.59
CA TYR A 38 4.47 -11.49 -0.20
C TYR A 38 5.95 -11.68 -0.50
N GLN A 39 6.33 -12.90 -0.89
CA GLN A 39 7.74 -13.26 -1.15
C GLN A 39 8.40 -12.35 -2.19
N ARG A 40 7.62 -11.86 -3.17
CA ARG A 40 8.08 -10.99 -4.27
C ARG A 40 7.91 -9.50 -3.99
N THR A 41 7.42 -9.12 -2.80
CA THR A 41 7.28 -7.71 -2.44
C THR A 41 8.65 -7.07 -2.28
N ASN A 42 8.87 -5.96 -2.99
CA ASN A 42 10.12 -5.22 -2.90
C ASN A 42 10.35 -4.69 -1.48
N HIS A 43 11.62 -4.65 -1.06
CA HIS A 43 12.04 -4.18 0.27
C HIS A 43 11.42 -4.92 1.47
N LYS A 44 10.78 -6.09 1.28
CA LYS A 44 10.14 -6.85 2.35
C LYS A 44 11.05 -7.02 3.57
N ASP A 45 12.33 -7.31 3.37
CA ASP A 45 13.29 -7.59 4.45
C ASP A 45 13.71 -6.32 5.24
N HIS A 46 13.41 -5.13 4.73
CA HIS A 46 13.70 -3.86 5.41
C HIS A 46 12.53 -3.33 6.24
N ILE A 47 11.36 -3.96 6.18
CA ILE A 47 10.17 -3.52 6.91
C ILE A 47 10.24 -4.03 8.36
N SER A 48 10.12 -3.10 9.31
CA SER A 48 10.23 -3.34 10.75
C SER A 48 9.18 -2.57 11.56
N SER A 49 9.00 -2.95 12.81
CA SER A 49 8.15 -2.23 13.76
C SER A 49 8.61 -0.78 13.94
N GLY A 50 7.66 0.14 14.07
CA GLY A 50 7.90 1.59 14.14
C GLY A 50 8.07 2.28 12.79
N ASP A 51 8.10 1.54 11.68
CA ASP A 51 8.09 2.13 10.34
C ASP A 51 6.70 2.68 9.97
N LYS A 52 6.67 3.71 9.13
CA LYS A 52 5.43 4.36 8.67
C LYS A 52 5.10 3.95 7.25
N CYS A 53 3.81 3.80 6.96
CA CYS A 53 3.35 3.39 5.65
C CYS A 53 2.18 4.23 5.13
N LEU A 54 2.12 4.33 3.81
CA LEU A 54 1.05 4.90 3.01
C LEU A 54 0.42 3.81 2.14
N PHE A 55 -0.87 3.91 1.86
CA PHE A 55 -1.60 2.92 1.07
C PHE A 55 -2.08 3.52 -0.25
N TYR A 56 -1.53 3.02 -1.35
CA TYR A 56 -1.78 3.51 -2.71
C TYR A 56 -2.66 2.55 -3.51
N VAL A 57 -3.66 3.13 -4.17
CA VAL A 57 -4.60 2.47 -5.07
C VAL A 57 -4.04 2.49 -6.49
N GLY A 58 -3.54 1.35 -6.95
CA GLY A 58 -3.23 1.07 -8.35
C GLY A 58 -4.41 0.42 -9.08
N GLY A 59 -4.16 -0.11 -10.28
CA GLY A 59 -5.18 -0.82 -11.06
C GLY A 59 -5.91 0.09 -12.05
N THR A 60 -7.21 -0.15 -12.22
CA THR A 60 -8.03 0.48 -13.27
C THR A 60 -9.37 1.03 -12.78
N LYS A 61 -9.67 0.87 -11.49
CA LYS A 61 -10.96 1.17 -10.89
C LYS A 61 -10.95 2.47 -10.08
N GLU A 62 -11.96 2.64 -9.23
CA GLU A 62 -12.15 3.82 -8.37
C GLU A 62 -10.90 4.17 -7.57
N LEU A 63 -10.68 5.47 -7.35
CA LEU A 63 -9.53 6.04 -6.65
C LEU A 63 -8.16 5.63 -7.23
N ILE A 64 -8.10 5.12 -8.46
CA ILE A 64 -6.81 4.84 -9.12
C ILE A 64 -5.88 6.05 -9.03
N ARG A 65 -4.63 5.78 -8.68
CA ARG A 65 -3.54 6.74 -8.49
C ARG A 65 -3.62 7.56 -7.20
N HIS A 66 -4.49 7.20 -6.27
CA HIS A 66 -4.61 7.90 -5.00
C HIS A 66 -3.90 7.16 -3.87
N VAL A 67 -3.35 7.93 -2.94
CA VAL A 67 -3.03 7.48 -1.59
C VAL A 67 -4.25 7.78 -0.72
N ILE A 68 -4.74 6.77 0.01
CA ILE A 68 -6.04 6.85 0.69
C ILE A 68 -5.95 6.78 2.22
N ALA A 69 -4.81 6.33 2.74
CA ALA A 69 -4.59 6.18 4.18
C ALA A 69 -3.11 6.13 4.53
N SER A 70 -2.82 6.28 5.82
CA SER A 70 -1.52 6.03 6.44
C SER A 70 -1.65 5.18 7.70
N ALA A 71 -0.58 4.52 8.12
CA ALA A 71 -0.49 3.81 9.39
C ALA A 71 0.96 3.71 9.89
N THR A 72 1.11 3.32 11.15
CA THR A 72 2.38 2.87 11.73
C THR A 72 2.37 1.35 11.84
N ILE A 73 3.48 0.69 11.53
CA ILE A 73 3.64 -0.75 11.74
C ILE A 73 3.96 -0.97 13.22
N LEU A 74 3.09 -1.67 13.94
CA LEU A 74 3.30 -2.02 15.35
C LEU A 74 4.20 -3.24 15.48
N ASP A 75 3.98 -4.25 14.63
CA ASP A 75 4.73 -5.50 14.71
C ASP A 75 4.81 -6.22 13.35
N VAL A 76 5.73 -7.18 13.24
CA VAL A 76 5.98 -8.01 12.06
C VAL A 76 5.98 -9.48 12.46
N SER A 77 4.98 -10.23 11.98
CA SER A 77 4.84 -11.66 12.26
C SER A 77 5.14 -12.51 11.03
N VAL A 78 5.80 -13.66 11.21
CA VAL A 78 6.07 -14.65 10.15
C VAL A 78 4.98 -15.74 10.12
N ASP A 79 3.82 -15.47 10.74
CA ASP A 79 2.66 -16.35 10.61
C ASP A 79 2.14 -16.35 9.15
N ASN A 80 2.02 -17.55 8.59
CA ASN A 80 1.63 -17.79 7.20
C ASN A 80 0.12 -18.01 7.03
N SER A 81 -0.71 -17.73 8.03
CA SER A 81 -2.17 -17.80 7.86
C SER A 81 -2.69 -16.76 6.83
N LEU A 82 -3.81 -17.02 6.17
CA LEU A 82 -4.40 -16.04 5.25
C LEU A 82 -4.93 -14.82 6.03
N ILE A 83 -4.82 -13.63 5.43
CA ILE A 83 -5.43 -12.38 5.94
C ILE A 83 -6.58 -11.95 5.02
N ASP A 84 -6.36 -12.10 3.72
CA ASP A 84 -7.36 -11.86 2.70
C ASP A 84 -8.41 -12.98 2.70
N HIS A 85 -9.59 -12.71 2.15
CA HIS A 85 -10.62 -13.74 1.98
C HIS A 85 -10.06 -14.95 1.22
N GLU A 86 -10.46 -16.16 1.63
CA GLU A 86 -10.06 -17.42 0.98
C GLU A 86 -10.32 -17.42 -0.53
N ASP A 87 -11.31 -16.66 -0.99
CA ASP A 87 -11.67 -16.55 -2.39
C ASP A 87 -10.77 -15.63 -3.22
N TYR A 88 -9.84 -14.89 -2.61
CA TYR A 88 -8.90 -14.07 -3.36
C TYR A 88 -7.78 -14.95 -3.91
N SER A 89 -7.43 -14.79 -5.19
CA SER A 89 -6.30 -15.49 -5.78
C SER A 89 -4.96 -14.90 -5.29
N VAL A 90 -4.65 -15.06 -4.02
CA VAL A 90 -3.42 -14.59 -3.37
C VAL A 90 -2.60 -15.77 -2.87
N SER A 91 -1.28 -15.64 -2.98
CA SER A 91 -0.35 -16.59 -2.37
C SER A 91 -0.38 -16.46 -0.85
N LEU A 92 0.08 -17.49 -0.12
CA LEU A 92 0.35 -17.33 1.31
C LEU A 92 1.31 -16.15 1.54
N PRO A 93 1.07 -15.32 2.57
CA PRO A 93 1.95 -14.23 2.89
C PRO A 93 3.32 -14.77 3.33
N TYR A 94 4.40 -14.06 2.99
CA TYR A 94 5.74 -14.31 3.51
C TYR A 94 5.87 -13.81 4.95
N LYS A 95 5.22 -12.68 5.25
CA LYS A 95 5.06 -12.13 6.59
C LYS A 95 3.83 -11.23 6.64
N LYS A 96 3.39 -10.92 7.86
CA LYS A 96 2.26 -10.05 8.16
C LYS A 96 2.74 -8.84 8.93
N LEU A 97 2.20 -7.68 8.58
CA LEU A 97 2.37 -6.47 9.35
C LEU A 97 1.13 -6.26 10.21
N ILE A 98 1.33 -6.05 11.50
CA ILE A 98 0.29 -5.60 12.42
C ILE A 98 0.35 -4.08 12.42
N LEU A 99 -0.75 -3.45 12.07
CA LEU A 99 -0.85 -1.99 11.94
C LEU A 99 -1.47 -1.38 13.19
N ASP A 100 -1.05 -0.15 13.51
CA ASP A 100 -1.84 0.71 14.39
C ASP A 100 -3.15 1.11 13.71
N THR A 101 -4.02 1.79 14.43
CA THR A 101 -5.26 2.39 13.93
C THR A 101 -4.95 3.21 12.66
N PRO A 102 -5.44 2.79 11.48
CA PRO A 102 -5.16 3.49 10.24
C PRO A 102 -5.78 4.88 10.25
N ASN A 103 -5.06 5.85 9.69
CA ASN A 103 -5.57 7.18 9.43
C ASN A 103 -6.07 7.27 7.98
N TYR A 104 -7.38 7.25 7.79
CA TYR A 104 -8.00 7.44 6.49
C TYR A 104 -8.03 8.92 6.11
N PHE A 105 -7.67 9.24 4.87
CA PHE A 105 -7.66 10.62 4.41
C PHE A 105 -9.09 11.06 4.06
N SER A 106 -9.52 12.19 4.62
CA SER A 106 -10.79 12.84 4.27
C SER A 106 -10.84 13.20 2.78
N ALA A 107 -9.70 13.58 2.23
CA ALA A 107 -9.45 13.77 0.80
C ALA A 107 -8.27 12.90 0.34
N PRO A 108 -8.50 11.83 -0.43
CA PRO A 108 -7.45 11.02 -1.04
C PRO A 108 -6.46 11.86 -1.86
N VAL A 109 -5.16 11.55 -1.76
CA VAL A 109 -4.10 12.31 -2.43
C VAL A 109 -3.81 11.69 -3.78
N ASN A 110 -4.11 12.40 -4.87
CA ASN A 110 -3.75 11.96 -6.20
C ASN A 110 -2.23 12.10 -6.42
N LEU A 111 -1.53 10.97 -6.55
CA LEU A 111 -0.07 10.92 -6.71
C LEU A 111 0.42 11.70 -7.94
N LYS A 112 -0.43 11.84 -8.98
CA LYS A 112 -0.10 12.62 -10.18
C LYS A 112 0.24 14.08 -9.89
N ASP A 113 -0.38 14.66 -8.87
CA ASP A 113 -0.25 16.08 -8.55
C ASP A 113 1.13 16.38 -7.94
N PHE A 114 1.87 15.34 -7.51
CA PHE A 114 3.17 15.45 -6.84
C PHE A 114 4.33 14.83 -7.62
N LEU A 115 4.12 14.30 -8.84
CA LEU A 115 5.14 13.52 -9.58
C LEU A 115 6.49 14.23 -9.73
N SER A 116 6.50 15.54 -9.93
CA SER A 116 7.73 16.36 -10.05
C SER A 116 8.53 16.47 -8.75
N ASN A 117 7.88 16.24 -7.62
CA ASN A 117 8.43 16.44 -6.28
C ASN A 117 8.82 15.11 -5.61
N LEU A 118 8.30 13.99 -6.09
CA LEU A 118 8.59 12.67 -5.56
C LEU A 118 9.98 12.18 -5.97
N SER A 119 10.84 11.93 -5.00
CA SER A 119 12.25 11.55 -5.21
C SER A 119 12.41 10.21 -5.93
N PHE A 120 11.43 9.31 -5.77
CA PHE A 120 11.46 7.97 -6.33
C PHE A 120 10.89 7.88 -7.75
N VAL A 121 10.33 8.98 -8.27
CA VAL A 121 9.79 9.07 -9.63
C VAL A 121 10.85 9.69 -10.54
N PRO A 122 11.27 9.01 -11.63
CA PRO A 122 12.20 9.60 -12.58
C PRO A 122 11.64 10.89 -13.19
N LYS A 123 12.47 11.94 -13.26
CA LYS A 123 12.07 13.22 -13.85
C LYS A 123 11.77 13.05 -15.35
N ASN A 124 10.78 13.80 -15.84
CA ASN A 124 10.38 13.87 -17.27
C ASN A 124 9.99 12.54 -17.93
N THR A 125 9.58 11.53 -17.15
CA THR A 125 9.12 10.26 -17.72
C THR A 125 7.61 10.24 -17.98
N LYS A 126 7.23 9.82 -19.19
CA LYS A 126 5.82 9.48 -19.51
C LYS A 126 5.37 8.18 -18.81
N TYR A 127 6.31 7.36 -18.32
CA TYR A 127 6.08 6.02 -17.79
C TYR A 127 6.38 5.92 -16.29
N TRP A 128 5.89 6.86 -15.48
CA TRP A 128 6.18 6.90 -14.03
C TRP A 128 5.62 5.69 -13.27
N GLY A 129 4.59 5.03 -13.80
CA GLY A 129 3.95 3.86 -13.18
C GLY A 129 4.87 2.66 -12.98
N THR A 130 5.96 2.53 -13.73
CA THR A 130 6.98 1.49 -13.51
C THR A 130 7.67 1.64 -12.15
N SER A 131 7.72 2.86 -11.61
CA SER A 131 8.30 3.16 -10.29
C SER A 131 7.49 2.57 -9.13
N LEU A 132 6.24 2.15 -9.40
CA LEU A 132 5.28 1.60 -8.45
C LEU A 132 5.09 0.08 -8.62
N GLN A 133 5.95 -0.60 -9.39
CA GLN A 133 5.92 -2.06 -9.49
C GLN A 133 6.55 -2.72 -8.25
N GLY A 134 6.11 -3.95 -7.93
CA GLY A 134 6.68 -4.76 -6.85
C GLY A 134 5.96 -4.66 -5.50
N GLY A 135 4.74 -4.11 -5.45
CA GLY A 135 3.84 -4.14 -4.29
C GLY A 135 4.23 -3.24 -3.11
N CYS A 136 5.47 -2.76 -3.06
CA CYS A 136 5.96 -1.83 -2.06
C CYS A 136 7.09 -0.98 -2.64
N LYS A 137 7.14 0.28 -2.22
CA LYS A 137 8.25 1.20 -2.49
C LYS A 137 8.77 1.75 -1.18
N LYS A 138 10.08 1.70 -0.95
CA LYS A 138 10.72 2.51 0.11
C LYS A 138 10.80 3.95 -0.37
N ILE A 139 10.31 4.89 0.43
CA ILE A 139 10.24 6.32 0.11
C ILE A 139 11.00 7.15 1.15
N THR A 140 11.30 8.40 0.83
CA THR A 140 11.93 9.32 1.80
C THR A 140 10.89 9.89 2.77
N SER A 141 11.33 10.51 3.87
CA SER A 141 10.44 11.25 4.77
C SER A 141 9.73 12.40 4.03
N ASN A 142 10.44 13.11 3.16
CA ASN A 142 9.86 14.19 2.36
C ASN A 142 8.77 13.68 1.39
N ASP A 143 8.99 12.55 0.73
CA ASP A 143 7.95 11.92 -0.10
C ASP A 143 6.73 11.52 0.73
N TYR A 144 6.96 10.99 1.94
CA TYR A 144 5.89 10.62 2.86
C TYR A 144 5.08 11.86 3.26
N GLU A 145 5.73 12.94 3.66
CA GLU A 145 5.08 14.19 4.06
C GLU A 145 4.24 14.80 2.94
N LEU A 146 4.76 14.81 1.70
CA LEU A 146 4.02 15.29 0.52
C LEU A 146 2.73 14.50 0.26
N LEU A 147 2.75 13.19 0.54
CA LEU A 147 1.63 12.29 0.25
C LEU A 147 0.73 12.02 1.45
N ASN A 148 1.13 12.45 2.65
CA ASN A 148 0.41 12.18 3.89
C ASN A 148 -0.57 13.31 4.19
N ASN A 149 -1.79 13.21 3.66
CA ASN A 149 -2.87 14.17 3.95
C ASN A 149 -3.61 13.82 5.25
N SER A 150 -2.85 13.56 6.30
CA SER A 150 -3.43 13.47 7.64
C SER A 150 -3.92 14.87 8.03
N GLU A 151 -5.22 15.06 8.18
CA GLU A 151 -5.68 16.21 8.98
C GLU A 151 -5.09 16.03 10.38
N ILE A 152 -4.33 17.01 10.85
CA ILE A 152 -3.91 17.08 12.25
C ILE A 152 -5.21 17.29 13.04
N ARG A 153 -5.74 16.22 13.62
CA ARG A 153 -6.81 16.29 14.61
C ARG A 153 -6.23 16.69 15.97
#